data_AF-K2BUE4-F1
#
_entry.id   AF-K2BUE4-F1
#
_cell.length_a   1.000
_cell.length_b   1.000
_cell.length_c   1.000
_cell.angle_alpha   90.00
_cell.angle_beta   90.00
_cell.angle_gamma   90.00
#
_symmetry.space_group_name_H-M   'P 1'
#
loop_
_entity.id
_entity.type
_entity.pdbx_description
1 polymer ?
#
loop_
_entity_poly.entity_id
_entity_poly.type
_entity_poly.pdbx_seq_one_letter_code
_entity_poly.pdbx_strand_id
1 'polypeptide(L)'
;GRLETVKNNIVTAVKSGVHVEVTNLVVTSLNDDLSEFSEMVDWLADLSDRVPLHISRYFPRYLESAPPTDPAVIDRFVVTASKRLKFVYPGNVASSQDTLCPVCKSVLVKRHNYEVLLNYHGTTCQCGEKLPFIDANTWSAKERNA
;
A
#
# COMPACT_ATOMS: atom_id res chain seq x y z
N GLY A 1 15.18 7.92 -13.19
CA GLY A 1 14.41 6.73 -13.62
C GLY A 1 13.46 7.11 -14.74
N ARG A 2 12.81 6.15 -15.41
CA ARG A 2 11.76 6.40 -16.41
C ARG A 2 10.45 5.79 -15.93
N LEU A 3 9.38 6.58 -15.90
CA LEU A 3 8.08 6.17 -15.35
C LEU A 3 7.54 4.90 -16.02
N GLU A 4 7.53 4.86 -17.35
CA GLU A 4 6.99 3.71 -18.10
C GLU A 4 7.75 2.40 -17.83
N THR A 5 9.06 2.47 -17.59
CA THR A 5 9.84 1.28 -17.20
C THR A 5 9.39 0.76 -15.83
N VAL A 6 9.15 1.67 -14.87
CA VAL A 6 8.68 1.29 -13.53
C VAL A 6 7.27 0.68 -13.61
N LYS A 7 6.36 1.31 -14.38
CA LYS A 7 5.01 0.80 -14.61
C LYS A 7 5.03 -0.60 -15.23
N ASN A 8 5.85 -0.82 -16.26
CA ASN A 8 5.97 -2.13 -16.92
C ASN A 8 6.51 -3.21 -15.97
N ASN A 9 7.44 -2.87 -15.09
CA ASN A 9 7.95 -3.79 -14.07
C ASN A 9 6.85 -4.16 -13.05
N ILE A 10 6.09 -3.19 -12.57
CA ILE A 10 4.96 -3.41 -11.65
C ILE A 10 3.92 -4.33 -12.32
N VAL A 11 3.53 -4.04 -13.56
CA VAL A 11 2.57 -4.85 -14.32
C VAL A 11 3.07 -6.29 -14.47
N THR A 12 4.34 -6.47 -14.84
CA THR A 12 4.94 -7.80 -15.00
C THR A 12 4.95 -8.58 -13.69
N ALA A 13 5.36 -7.96 -12.59
CA ALA A 13 5.41 -8.59 -11.28
C ALA A 13 4.02 -9.00 -10.78
N VAL A 14 3.04 -8.09 -10.86
CA VAL A 14 1.66 -8.37 -10.44
C VAL A 14 1.05 -9.51 -11.27
N LYS A 15 1.23 -9.50 -12.60
CA LYS A 15 0.72 -10.56 -13.49
C LYS A 15 1.39 -11.91 -13.25
N SER A 16 2.62 -11.93 -12.76
CA SER A 16 3.34 -13.15 -12.38
C SER A 16 3.00 -13.65 -10.96
N GLY A 17 2.06 -13.01 -10.26
CA GLY A 17 1.67 -13.40 -8.91
C GLY A 17 2.67 -13.02 -7.81
N VAL A 18 3.62 -12.13 -8.12
CA VAL A 18 4.53 -11.56 -7.14
C VAL A 18 3.78 -10.55 -6.27
N HIS A 19 3.99 -10.60 -4.96
CA HIS A 19 3.48 -9.59 -4.04
C HIS A 19 4.20 -8.27 -4.27
N VAL A 20 3.46 -7.24 -4.67
CA VAL A 20 3.96 -5.90 -4.96
C VAL A 20 3.30 -4.91 -4.03
N GLU A 21 4.09 -4.06 -3.40
CA GLU A 21 3.63 -2.90 -2.63
C GLU A 21 4.16 -1.63 -3.28
N VAL A 22 3.34 -0.58 -3.30
CA VAL A 22 3.72 0.72 -3.86
C VAL A 22 3.72 1.75 -2.74
N THR A 23 4.72 2.62 -2.74
CA THR A 23 4.84 3.73 -1.78
C THR A 23 4.86 5.04 -2.54
N ASN A 24 3.96 5.95 -2.16
CA ASN A 24 3.96 7.34 -2.61
C ASN A 24 4.39 8.25 -1.47
N LEU A 25 5.55 8.90 -1.61
CA LEU A 25 5.96 9.98 -0.72
C LEU A 25 5.30 11.28 -1.22
N VAL A 26 4.38 11.84 -0.44
CA VAL A 26 3.68 13.07 -0.80
C VAL A 26 4.50 14.26 -0.33
N VAL A 27 5.02 15.05 -1.26
CA VAL A 27 5.88 16.22 -1.04
C VAL A 27 5.09 17.47 -1.41
N THR A 28 5.01 18.42 -0.46
CA THR A 28 4.30 19.69 -0.64
C THR A 28 4.71 20.39 -1.93
N SER A 29 3.75 20.86 -2.72
CA SER A 29 3.89 21.56 -4.00
C SER A 29 4.52 20.78 -5.16
N LEU A 30 4.87 19.50 -4.96
CA LEU A 30 5.49 18.67 -6.00
C LEU A 30 4.55 17.59 -6.53
N ASN A 31 3.87 16.86 -5.64
CA ASN A 31 2.95 15.78 -5.99
C ASN A 31 1.78 15.65 -4.99
N ASP A 32 1.40 16.76 -4.36
CA ASP A 32 0.27 16.87 -3.43
C ASP A 32 -1.04 17.31 -4.11
N ASP A 33 -1.07 17.34 -5.45
CA ASP A 33 -2.29 17.49 -6.22
C ASP A 33 -3.15 16.22 -6.15
N LEU A 34 -4.43 16.40 -5.78
CA LEU A 34 -5.34 15.28 -5.57
C LEU A 34 -5.80 14.64 -6.88
N SER A 35 -5.84 15.38 -7.98
CA SER A 35 -6.29 14.88 -9.28
C SER A 35 -5.24 13.96 -9.90
N GLU A 36 -3.97 14.36 -9.93
CA GLU A 36 -2.86 13.52 -10.38
C GLU A 36 -2.71 12.27 -9.50
N PHE A 37 -2.87 12.42 -8.18
CA PHE A 37 -2.87 11.28 -7.27
C PHE A 37 -4.01 10.30 -7.57
N SER A 38 -5.20 10.79 -7.91
CA SER A 38 -6.34 9.96 -8.27
C SER A 38 -6.08 9.16 -9.55
N GLU A 39 -5.44 9.74 -10.55
CA GLU A 39 -5.04 9.03 -11.76
C GLU A 39 -4.06 7.88 -11.47
N MET A 40 -3.09 8.10 -10.58
CA MET A 40 -2.17 7.05 -10.13
C MET A 40 -2.92 5.92 -9.39
N VAL A 41 -3.86 6.27 -8.52
CA VAL A 41 -4.70 5.31 -7.78
C VAL A 41 -5.55 4.49 -8.74
N ASP A 42 -6.19 5.14 -9.71
CA ASP A 42 -7.04 4.45 -10.69
C ASP A 42 -6.22 3.48 -11.54
N TRP A 43 -5.04 3.90 -12.00
CA TRP A 43 -4.11 3.01 -12.72
C TRP A 43 -3.69 1.79 -11.89
N LEU A 44 -3.39 1.96 -10.60
CA LEU A 44 -3.06 0.85 -9.70
C LEU A 44 -4.26 -0.07 -9.48
N ALA A 45 -5.45 0.49 -9.25
CA ALA A 45 -6.66 -0.28 -8.99
C ALA A 45 -7.12 -1.07 -10.22
N ASP A 46 -6.97 -0.50 -11.43
CA ASP A 46 -7.25 -1.19 -12.69
C ASP A 46 -6.29 -2.36 -12.93
N LEU A 47 -5.04 -2.27 -12.44
CA LEU A 47 -4.12 -3.40 -12.44
C LEU A 47 -4.52 -4.45 -11.38
N SER A 48 -4.79 -4.02 -10.15
CA SER A 48 -5.32 -4.87 -9.07
C SER A 48 -5.70 -4.02 -7.85
N ASP A 49 -6.96 -4.14 -7.42
CA ASP A 49 -7.48 -3.50 -6.20
C ASP A 49 -6.84 -4.02 -4.88
N ARG A 50 -6.00 -5.04 -4.97
CA ARG A 50 -5.31 -5.68 -3.85
C ARG A 50 -3.88 -5.20 -3.64
N VAL A 51 -3.31 -4.41 -4.55
CA VAL A 51 -1.95 -3.85 -4.39
C VAL A 51 -1.95 -2.89 -3.18
N PRO A 52 -1.15 -3.15 -2.13
CA PRO A 52 -1.00 -2.21 -1.03
C PRO A 52 -0.41 -0.88 -1.50
N LEU A 53 -1.05 0.22 -1.11
CA LEU A 53 -0.54 1.57 -1.32
C LEU A 53 -0.19 2.21 0.02
N HIS A 54 1.08 2.53 0.21
CA HIS A 54 1.57 3.33 1.33
C HIS A 54 1.64 4.79 0.93
N ILE A 55 1.01 5.67 1.70
CA ILE A 55 0.96 7.11 1.43
C ILE A 55 1.72 7.79 2.56
N SER A 56 2.97 8.17 2.29
CA SER A 56 3.89 8.65 3.31
C SER A 56 3.98 10.17 3.32
N ARG A 57 3.85 10.75 4.52
CA ARG A 57 4.10 12.17 4.75
C ARG A 57 5.58 12.49 4.62
N TYR A 58 5.88 13.51 3.82
CA TYR A 58 7.23 14.06 3.69
C TYR A 58 7.62 14.99 4.87
N PHE A 59 8.91 15.00 5.19
CA PHE A 59 9.57 15.98 6.04
C PHE A 59 10.84 16.46 5.35
N PRO A 60 11.19 17.75 5.44
CA PRO A 60 12.42 18.28 4.87
C PRO A 60 13.64 17.61 5.45
N ARG A 61 14.49 17.12 4.54
CA ARG A 61 15.77 16.47 4.79
C ARG A 61 16.73 16.85 3.68
N TYR A 62 18.03 16.80 3.98
CA TYR A 62 19.08 17.12 3.02
C TYR A 62 18.93 18.54 2.42
N LEU A 63 18.95 18.68 1.09
CA LEU A 63 18.89 19.97 0.38
C LEU A 63 17.45 20.42 0.07
N GLU A 64 16.44 19.72 0.58
CA GLU A 64 15.04 20.05 0.30
C GLU A 64 14.50 21.14 1.25
N SER A 65 13.80 22.14 0.69
CA SER A 65 13.27 23.30 1.42
C SER A 65 11.75 23.33 1.52
N ALA A 66 11.04 22.44 0.82
CA ALA A 66 9.58 22.35 0.93
C ALA A 66 9.18 22.07 2.38
N PRO A 67 8.10 22.69 2.90
CA PRO A 67 7.65 22.42 4.25
C PRO A 67 7.16 20.96 4.37
N PRO A 68 7.13 20.39 5.59
CA PRO A 68 6.52 19.08 5.81
C PRO A 68 5.09 19.08 5.26
N THR A 69 4.72 18.01 4.55
CA THR A 69 3.37 17.86 4.00
C THR A 69 2.36 17.90 5.14
N ASP A 70 1.27 18.66 4.98
CA ASP A 70 0.23 18.73 6.00
C ASP A 70 -0.39 17.33 6.20
N PRO A 71 -0.50 16.80 7.43
CA PRO A 71 -1.19 15.53 7.71
C PRO A 71 -2.60 15.45 7.08
N ALA A 72 -3.32 16.57 6.99
CA ALA A 72 -4.65 16.61 6.37
C ALA A 72 -4.62 16.29 4.86
N VAL A 73 -3.50 16.51 4.17
CA VAL A 73 -3.31 16.06 2.77
C VAL A 73 -3.28 14.53 2.73
N ILE A 74 -2.55 13.90 3.65
CA ILE A 74 -2.44 12.45 3.74
C ILE A 74 -3.81 11.83 4.03
N ASP A 75 -4.58 12.42 4.94
CA ASP A 75 -5.93 11.94 5.25
C ASP A 75 -6.84 11.97 4.01
N ARG A 76 -6.81 13.06 3.22
CA ARG A 76 -7.57 13.15 1.96
C ARG A 76 -7.12 12.12 0.93
N PHE A 77 -5.83 11.87 0.83
CA PHE A 77 -5.26 10.89 -0.09
C PHE A 77 -5.65 9.47 0.31
N VAL A 78 -5.61 9.14 1.61
CA VAL A 78 -6.06 7.85 2.14
C VAL A 78 -7.54 7.62 1.84
N VAL A 79 -8.40 8.61 2.11
CA VAL A 79 -9.84 8.52 1.81
C VAL A 79 -10.07 8.32 0.30
N THR A 80 -9.30 9.00 -0.54
CA THR A 80 -9.42 8.91 -2.00
C THR A 80 -8.99 7.53 -2.51
N ALA A 81 -7.80 7.06 -2.10
CA ALA A 81 -7.29 5.75 -2.47
C ALA A 81 -8.17 4.59 -1.98
N SER A 82 -8.72 4.71 -0.76
CA SER A 82 -9.56 3.69 -0.13
C SER A 82 -10.90 3.45 -0.85
N LYS A 83 -11.28 4.31 -1.81
CA LYS A 83 -12.45 4.09 -2.68
C LYS A 83 -12.20 3.04 -3.77
N ARG A 84 -10.93 2.81 -4.12
CA ARG A 84 -10.50 2.00 -5.26
C ARG A 84 -9.59 0.84 -4.85
N LEU A 85 -8.83 1.00 -3.76
CA LEU A 85 -7.87 0.03 -3.24
C LEU A 85 -8.32 -0.53 -1.89
N LYS A 86 -8.08 -1.82 -1.68
CA LYS A 86 -8.46 -2.54 -0.45
C LYS A 86 -7.52 -2.30 0.72
N PHE A 87 -6.25 -1.97 0.43
CA PHE A 87 -5.18 -1.84 1.42
C PHE A 87 -4.44 -0.53 1.20
N VAL A 88 -4.74 0.45 2.05
CA VAL A 88 -4.15 1.79 2.00
C VAL A 88 -3.62 2.13 3.38
N TYR A 89 -2.35 2.53 3.44
CA TYR A 89 -1.65 2.74 4.70
C TYR A 89 -1.11 4.17 4.80
N PRO A 90 -1.57 4.98 5.76
CA PRO A 90 -0.95 6.27 6.05
C PRO A 90 0.42 6.09 6.71
N GLY A 91 1.43 6.72 6.16
CA GLY A 91 2.80 6.74 6.67
C GLY A 91 3.16 8.09 7.30
N ASN A 92 4.05 8.06 8.30
CA ASN A 92 4.64 9.28 8.88
C ASN A 92 3.60 10.25 9.50
N VAL A 93 2.49 9.71 9.96
CA VAL A 93 1.42 10.40 10.70
C VAL A 93 1.05 9.60 11.95
N ALA A 94 0.28 10.19 12.87
CA ALA A 94 -0.13 9.54 14.11
C ALA A 94 -1.25 8.48 13.94
N SER A 95 -1.61 8.15 12.70
CA SER A 95 -2.68 7.20 12.36
C SER A 95 -2.20 5.75 12.47
N SER A 96 -3.13 4.85 12.77
CA SER A 96 -2.85 3.41 12.77
C SER A 96 -2.48 2.91 11.37
N GLN A 97 -1.55 1.94 11.32
CA GLN A 97 -1.16 1.20 10.12
C GLN A 97 -1.64 -0.25 10.19
N ASP A 98 -2.72 -0.50 10.94
CA ASP A 98 -3.32 -1.82 11.05
C ASP A 98 -3.82 -2.31 9.68
N THR A 99 -3.66 -3.60 9.43
CA THR A 99 -4.27 -4.25 8.27
C THR A 99 -5.64 -4.77 8.67
N LEU A 100 -6.69 -4.26 8.04
CA LEU A 100 -8.06 -4.72 8.25
C LEU A 100 -8.50 -5.64 7.10
N CYS A 101 -9.42 -6.56 7.38
CA CYS A 101 -10.11 -7.29 6.33
C CYS A 101 -10.89 -6.29 5.46
N PRO A 102 -10.76 -6.32 4.13
CA PRO A 102 -11.44 -5.34 3.28
C PRO A 102 -12.96 -5.49 3.31
N VAL A 103 -13.47 -6.67 3.67
CA VAL A 103 -14.91 -6.99 3.74
C VAL A 103 -15.46 -6.73 5.15
N CYS A 104 -15.10 -7.53 6.14
CA CYS A 104 -15.70 -7.46 7.48
C CYS A 104 -15.00 -6.49 8.45
N LYS A 105 -13.90 -5.86 8.02
CA LYS A 105 -13.10 -4.89 8.82
C LYS A 105 -12.48 -5.46 10.11
N SER A 106 -12.47 -6.78 10.30
CA SER A 106 -11.71 -7.40 11.40
C SER A 106 -10.22 -7.04 11.31
N VAL A 107 -9.58 -6.79 12.45
CA VAL A 107 -8.13 -6.52 12.50
C VAL A 107 -7.38 -7.82 12.19
N LEU A 108 -6.58 -7.82 11.11
CA LEU A 108 -5.76 -8.95 10.66
C LEU A 108 -4.30 -8.80 11.08
N VAL A 109 -3.77 -7.57 11.02
CA VAL A 109 -2.44 -7.28 11.58
C VAL A 109 -2.57 -6.02 12.38
N LYS A 110 -2.21 -6.08 13.67
CA LYS A 110 -2.20 -4.91 14.55
C LYS A 110 -0.77 -4.45 14.76
N ARG A 111 -0.51 -3.17 14.57
CA ARG A 111 0.82 -2.56 14.67
C ARG A 111 0.81 -1.39 15.63
N HIS A 112 1.91 -1.23 16.36
CA HIS A 112 2.21 -0.03 17.11
C HIS A 112 3.65 0.38 16.81
N ASN A 113 3.82 1.41 15.98
CA ASN A 113 5.09 1.77 15.38
C ASN A 113 5.72 0.55 14.66
N TYR A 114 6.88 0.09 15.14
CA TYR A 114 7.59 -1.06 14.58
C TYR A 114 7.21 -2.40 15.22
N GLU A 115 6.35 -2.39 16.24
CA GLU A 115 5.91 -3.60 16.94
C GLU A 115 4.64 -4.17 16.29
N VAL A 116 4.64 -5.48 16.04
CA VAL A 116 3.46 -6.22 15.59
C VAL A 116 2.79 -6.86 16.82
N LEU A 117 1.65 -6.31 17.21
CA LEU A 117 0.88 -6.74 18.38
C LEU A 117 -0.06 -7.92 18.08
N LEU A 118 -0.48 -8.07 16.83
CA LEU A 118 -1.29 -9.18 16.34
C LEU A 118 -0.87 -9.49 14.91
N ASN A 119 -0.64 -10.75 14.61
CA ASN A 119 -0.27 -11.20 13.27
C ASN A 119 -1.16 -12.38 12.83
N TYR A 120 -2.07 -12.14 11.89
CA TYR A 120 -2.90 -13.19 11.32
C TYR A 120 -2.13 -13.96 10.25
N HIS A 121 -1.99 -15.28 10.43
CA HIS A 121 -1.21 -16.15 9.57
C HIS A 121 -2.00 -16.90 8.48
N GLY A 122 -3.31 -16.65 8.36
CA GLY A 122 -4.16 -17.31 7.37
C GLY A 122 -4.24 -16.55 6.04
N THR A 123 -4.59 -17.25 4.98
CA THR A 123 -4.84 -16.67 3.65
C THR A 123 -6.32 -16.36 3.39
N THR A 124 -7.19 -16.63 4.37
CA THR A 124 -8.65 -16.39 4.28
C THR A 124 -9.16 -15.87 5.61
N CYS A 125 -9.81 -14.71 5.62
CA CYS A 125 -10.41 -14.14 6.81
C CYS A 125 -11.56 -15.02 7.35
N GLN A 126 -11.92 -14.86 8.63
CA GLN A 126 -13.07 -15.52 9.25
C GLN A 126 -14.41 -15.26 8.54
N CYS A 127 -14.53 -14.14 7.82
CA CYS A 127 -15.71 -13.85 6.99
C CYS A 127 -15.70 -14.53 5.61
N GLY A 128 -14.66 -15.31 5.28
CA GLY A 128 -14.50 -16.00 3.99
C GLY A 128 -13.73 -15.21 2.94
N GLU A 129 -13.39 -13.94 3.18
CA GLU A 129 -12.59 -13.15 2.22
C GLU A 129 -11.18 -13.71 2.07
N LYS A 130 -10.77 -13.98 0.83
CA LYS A 130 -9.38 -14.36 0.53
C LYS A 130 -8.47 -13.15 0.73
N LEU A 131 -7.39 -13.33 1.46
CA LEU A 131 -6.42 -12.27 1.79
C LEU A 131 -5.21 -12.37 0.86
N PRO A 132 -4.53 -11.25 0.54
CA PRO A 132 -3.31 -11.26 -0.27
C PRO A 132 -2.07 -11.76 0.51
N PHE A 133 -2.26 -12.51 1.60
CA PHE A 133 -1.17 -13.03 2.41
C PHE A 133 -0.63 -14.31 1.80
N ILE A 134 0.69 -14.47 1.82
CA ILE A 134 1.36 -15.68 1.34
C ILE A 134 1.54 -16.63 2.52
N ASP A 135 1.07 -17.86 2.38
CA ASP A 135 1.37 -18.92 3.36
C ASP A 135 2.83 -19.35 3.20
N ALA A 136 3.64 -19.08 4.22
CA ALA A 136 5.06 -19.44 4.24
C ALA A 136 5.31 -20.95 4.03
N ASN A 137 4.33 -21.81 4.32
CA ASN A 137 4.43 -23.26 4.09
C ASN A 137 4.27 -23.66 2.62
N THR A 138 3.66 -22.80 1.79
CA THR A 138 3.45 -23.06 0.36
C THR A 138 4.63 -22.62 -0.53
N TRP A 139 5.56 -21.83 0.01
CA TRP A 139 6.74 -21.32 -0.73
C TRP A 139 7.77 -22.41 -1.07
N SER A 140 7.63 -23.63 -0.53
CA SER A 140 8.67 -24.67 -0.59
C SER A 140 8.42 -25.83 -1.55
N ALA A 141 7.44 -25.79 -2.45
CA ALA A 141 7.12 -26.95 -3.31
C ALA A 141 7.27 -26.74 -4.83
N LYS A 142 7.22 -25.51 -5.36
CA LYS A 142 7.15 -25.30 -6.82
C LYS A 142 8.43 -24.80 -7.50
N GLU A 143 9.43 -24.32 -6.76
CA GLU A 143 10.54 -23.57 -7.36
C GLU A 143 11.93 -24.22 -7.21
N ARG A 144 12.00 -25.46 -6.68
CA ARG A 144 13.28 -26.20 -6.63
C ARG A 144 13.61 -27.02 -7.89
N ASN A 145 12.75 -27.03 -8.91
CA ASN A 145 12.90 -27.87 -10.09
C ASN A 145 12.61 -27.16 -11.43
N ALA A 146 12.85 -25.84 -11.53
CA ALA A 146 12.76 -25.10 -12.79
C ALA A 146 14.08 -24.40 -13.09
#